data_AF-A0A6G1T7Y5-F1
#
_entry.id   AF-A0A6G1T7Y5-F1
#
_cell.length_a   1.000
_cell.length_b   1.000
_cell.length_c   1.000
_cell.angle_alpha   90.00
_cell.angle_beta   90.00
_cell.angle_gamma   90.00
#
_symmetry.space_group_name_H-M   'P 1'
#
loop_
_entity.id
_entity.type
_entity.pdbx_description
1 polymer ?
#
loop_
_entity_poly.entity_id
_entity_poly.type
_entity_poly.pdbx_seq_one_letter_code
_entity_poly.pdbx_strand_id
1 'polypeptide(L)' 'MSGNMGGISLLKMPGEKLEEMINNFIAKRIGESSFEASEIWYFIVDDTTILIKIYASHDLIFTVKAKLSGNDLELVEVS' A
#
# COMPACT_ATOMS: atom_id res chain seq x y z
N MET A 1 21.92 24.89 -3.57
CA MET A 1 20.48 25.15 -3.39
C MET A 1 19.73 23.93 -3.91
N SER A 2 19.45 22.95 -3.05
CA SER A 2 18.63 21.79 -3.40
C SER A 2 17.19 22.16 -3.12
N GLY A 3 16.39 22.35 -4.17
CA GLY A 3 14.96 22.54 -4.04
C GLY A 3 14.36 21.37 -3.27
N ASN A 4 13.70 21.67 -2.16
CA ASN A 4 12.85 20.73 -1.47
C ASN A 4 11.64 20.52 -2.41
N MET A 5 11.77 19.58 -3.35
CA MET A 5 10.63 19.08 -4.12
C MET A 5 9.66 18.54 -3.07
N GLY A 6 8.49 19.15 -2.93
CA GLY A 6 7.46 18.69 -2.00
C GLY A 6 7.11 17.25 -2.36
N GLY A 7 7.77 16.30 -1.70
CA GLY A 7 7.60 14.88 -1.92
C GLY A 7 6.15 14.50 -1.64
N ILE A 8 5.63 13.56 -2.43
CA ILE A 8 4.33 12.96 -2.14
C ILE A 8 4.40 12.35 -0.74
N SER A 9 3.40 12.64 0.08
CA SER A 9 3.27 12.11 1.44
C SER A 9 1.96 11.32 1.51
N LEU A 10 2.04 10.10 2.03
CA LEU A 10 0.88 9.24 2.25
C LEU A 10 -0.12 9.91 3.21
N LEU A 11 0.37 10.60 4.24
CA LEU A 11 -0.47 11.31 5.23
C LEU A 11 -1.26 12.48 4.64
N LYS A 12 -0.81 13.01 3.49
CA LYS A 12 -1.46 14.13 2.78
C LYS A 12 -2.17 13.68 1.51
N MET A 13 -2.17 12.38 1.22
CA MET A 13 -2.78 11.83 0.03
C MET A 13 -4.31 11.79 0.19
N PRO A 14 -5.08 12.16 -0.86
CA PRO A 14 -6.52 11.91 -0.85
C PRO A 14 -6.83 10.43 -0.67
N GLY A 15 -7.85 10.11 0.14
CA GLY A 15 -8.23 8.72 0.47
C GLY A 15 -8.46 7.84 -0.77
N GLU A 16 -9.25 8.33 -1.74
CA GLU A 16 -9.52 7.60 -2.99
C GLU A 16 -8.24 7.25 -3.77
N LYS A 17 -7.30 8.21 -3.83
CA LYS A 17 -6.01 8.01 -4.51
C LYS A 17 -5.14 7.00 -3.76
N LEU A 18 -5.17 7.03 -2.43
CA LEU A 18 -4.44 6.07 -1.60
C LEU A 18 -5.00 4.65 -1.78
N GLU A 19 -6.32 4.50 -1.78
CA GLU A 19 -7.00 3.23 -2.00
C GLU A 19 -6.72 2.67 -3.39
N GLU A 20 -6.78 3.51 -4.44
CA GLU A 20 -6.39 3.12 -5.80
C GLU A 20 -4.93 2.62 -5.84
N MET A 21 -4.02 3.34 -5.20
CA MET A 21 -2.60 2.97 -5.14
C MET A 21 -2.38 1.62 -4.43
N ILE A 22 -3.06 1.39 -3.31
CA ILE A 22 -3.00 0.12 -2.56
C ILE A 22 -3.55 -1.02 -3.42
N ASN A 23 -4.71 -0.84 -4.03
CA ASN A 23 -5.35 -1.86 -4.87
C ASN A 23 -4.47 -2.22 -6.07
N ASN A 24 -3.89 -1.23 -6.75
CA ASN A 24 -2.95 -1.47 -7.86
C ASN A 24 -1.70 -2.21 -7.40
N PHE A 25 -1.14 -1.85 -6.24
CA PHE A 25 0.01 -2.54 -5.66
C PHE A 25 -0.28 -4.01 -5.36
N ILE A 26 -1.45 -4.29 -4.76
CA ILE A 26 -1.93 -5.62 -4.43
C ILE A 26 -2.18 -6.45 -5.69
N ALA A 27 -2.91 -5.90 -6.66
CA ALA A 27 -3.22 -6.58 -7.93
C ALA A 27 -1.95 -6.96 -8.69
N LYS A 28 -0.97 -6.05 -8.77
CA LYS A 28 0.34 -6.31 -9.40
C LYS A 28 1.11 -7.43 -8.71
N ARG A 29 0.94 -7.60 -7.39
CA ARG A 29 1.75 -8.55 -6.61
C ARG A 29 1.14 -9.94 -6.52
N ILE A 30 -0.18 -10.02 -6.35
CA ILE A 30 -0.88 -11.29 -6.13
C ILE A 30 -1.42 -11.86 -7.46
N GLY A 31 -1.48 -11.03 -8.51
CA GLY A 31 -2.06 -11.40 -9.80
C GLY A 31 -3.58 -11.32 -9.75
N GLU A 32 -4.19 -10.81 -10.82
CA GLU A 32 -5.63 -10.54 -10.93
C GLU A 32 -6.54 -11.78 -10.79
N SER A 33 -5.99 -12.99 -10.66
CA SER A 33 -6.72 -14.22 -10.98
C SER A 33 -6.69 -15.33 -9.91
N SER A 34 -6.15 -15.10 -8.70
CA SER A 34 -6.00 -16.21 -7.74
C SER A 34 -6.32 -15.89 -6.29
N PHE A 35 -6.60 -14.62 -5.97
CA PHE A 35 -6.81 -14.21 -4.59
C PHE A 35 -7.94 -13.18 -4.51
N GLU A 36 -9.13 -13.64 -4.14
CA GLU A 36 -10.23 -12.76 -3.76
C GLU A 36 -9.98 -12.30 -2.32
N ALA A 37 -9.30 -11.15 -2.17
CA ALA A 37 -9.22 -10.49 -0.89
C ALA A 37 -10.66 -10.15 -0.44
N SER A 38 -11.10 -10.72 0.67
CA SER A 38 -12.41 -10.37 1.24
C SER A 38 -12.35 -8.99 1.90
N GLU A 39 -11.16 -8.59 2.37
CA GLU A 39 -10.97 -7.35 3.11
C GLU A 39 -9.52 -6.89 3.04
N ILE A 40 -9.32 -5.58 2.88
CA ILE A 40 -8.00 -4.93 2.89
C ILE A 40 -8.04 -3.85 3.97
N TRP A 41 -7.13 -3.96 4.93
CA TRP A 41 -6.93 -2.94 5.97
C TRP A 41 -5.56 -2.31 5.76
N TYR A 42 -5.44 -1.02 6.04
CA TYR A 42 -4.14 -0.37 5.98
C TYR A 42 -3.93 0.63 7.11
N PHE A 43 -2.67 0.88 7.41
CA PHE A 43 -2.22 1.85 8.40
C PHE A 43 -1.00 2.59 7.87
N ILE A 44 -1.10 3.91 7.76
CA ILE A 44 0.01 4.78 7.37
C ILE A 44 0.89 4.98 8.61
N VAL A 45 2.13 4.51 8.54
CA VAL A 45 3.09 4.59 9.65
C VAL A 45 3.77 5.96 9.68
N ASP A 46 4.16 6.47 8.51
CA ASP A 46 4.79 7.79 8.32
C ASP A 46 4.50 8.32 6.91
N ASP A 47 5.11 9.44 6.52
CA ASP A 47 4.92 10.08 5.21
C ASP A 47 5.16 9.15 4.02
N THR A 48 5.93 8.08 4.19
CA THR A 48 6.35 7.17 3.12
C THR A 48 6.05 5.70 3.41
N THR A 49 5.78 5.31 4.65
CA THR A 49 5.61 3.89 5.02
C THR A 49 4.14 3.54 5.26
N ILE A 50 3.70 2.41 4.70
CA ILE A 50 2.36 1.85 4.91
C ILE A 50 2.44 0.37 5.30
N LEU A 51 1.56 -0.04 6.21
CA LEU A 51 1.28 -1.43 6.52
C LEU A 51 -0.08 -1.78 5.94
N ILE A 52 -0.16 -2.90 5.22
CA ILE A 52 -1.36 -3.38 4.56
C ILE A 52 -1.63 -4.80 5.06
N LYS A 53 -2.82 -5.07 5.57
CA LYS A 53 -3.27 -6.40 5.98
C LYS A 53 -4.32 -6.88 5.01
N ILE A 54 -4.16 -8.12 4.57
CA ILE A 54 -4.97 -8.68 3.49
C ILE A 54 -5.61 -9.95 4.01
N TYR A 55 -6.93 -9.98 3.96
CA TYR A 55 -7.75 -11.05 4.52
C TYR A 55 -8.46 -11.82 3.40
N ALA A 56 -8.63 -13.12 3.60
CA ALA A 56 -9.53 -13.96 2.81
C ALA A 56 -10.44 -14.72 3.78
N SER A 57 -11.76 -14.59 3.58
CA SER A 57 -12.77 -15.23 4.44
C SER A 57 -12.57 -14.94 5.94
N HIS A 58 -12.17 -13.71 6.28
CA HIS A 58 -11.84 -13.23 7.64
C HIS A 58 -10.53 -13.74 8.24
N ASP A 59 -9.79 -14.61 7.56
CA ASP A 59 -8.45 -15.02 7.97
C ASP A 59 -7.41 -14.07 7.40
N LEU A 60 -6.47 -13.61 8.25
CA LEU A 60 -5.33 -12.82 7.81
C LEU A 60 -4.38 -13.72 7.02
N ILE A 61 -4.19 -13.42 5.73
CA ILE A 61 -3.34 -14.24 4.86
C ILE A 61 -1.92 -13.70 4.85
N PHE A 62 -1.76 -12.38 4.77
CA PHE A 62 -0.45 -11.73 4.88
C PHE A 62 -0.58 -10.28 5.33
N THR A 63 0.49 -9.81 5.98
CA THR A 63 0.76 -8.39 6.19
C THR A 63 1.89 -7.97 5.27
N VAL A 64 1.71 -6.84 4.59
CA VAL A 64 2.70 -6.24 3.71
C VAL A 64 3.13 -4.91 4.27
N LYS A 65 4.44 -4.73 4.44
CA LYS A 65 5.05 -3.41 4.62
C LYS A 65 5.48 -2.90 3.26
N ALA A 66 5.00 -1.71 2.90
CA ALA A 66 5.34 -1.04 1.67
C ALA A 66 5.88 0.37 1.94
N LYS A 67 6.66 0.89 1.00
CA LYS A 67 7.19 2.24 1.03
C LYS A 67 6.86 2.98 -0.25
N LEU A 68 6.40 4.22 -0.13
CA LEU A 68 6.24 5.14 -1.23
C LEU A 68 7.61 5.51 -1.81
N SER A 69 7.77 5.23 -3.10
CA SER A 69 8.96 5.51 -3.89
C SER A 69 8.52 6.22 -5.16
N GLY A 70 8.82 7.53 -5.25
CA GLY A 70 8.26 8.39 -6.29
C GLY A 70 6.73 8.46 -6.18
N ASN A 71 6.03 7.83 -7.12
CA ASN A 71 4.57 7.83 -7.20
C ASN A 71 3.94 6.47 -6.87
N ASP A 72 4.75 5.44 -6.58
CA ASP A 72 4.30 4.05 -6.43
C ASP A 72 4.69 3.46 -5.07
N LEU A 73 4.03 2.37 -4.68
CA LEU A 73 4.42 1.56 -3.53
C LEU A 73 5.42 0.48 -3.93
N GLU A 74 6.53 0.41 -3.20
CA GLU A 74 7.51 -0.65 -3.29
C GLU A 74 7.41 -1.58 -2.07
N LEU A 75 7.53 -2.88 -2.31
CA LEU A 75 7.52 -3.89 -1.26
C LEU A 75 8.77 -3.78 -0.40
N VAL A 76 8.58 -3.73 0.93
CA VAL A 76 9.66 -3.81 1.92
C VAL A 76 9.70 -5.19 2.56
N GLU A 77 8.56 -5.69 3.03
CA GLU A 77 8.47 -6.93 3.82
C GLU A 77 7.09 -7.59 3.66
N VAL A 78 7.04 -8.93 3.74
CA VAL A 78 5.82 -9.73 3.82
C VAL A 78 5.93 -10.69 5.02
N SER A 79 4.88 -10.76 5.84
CA SER A 79 4.78 -11.67 7.00
C SER A 79 3.43 -12.36 7.06
#